data_AF-A0AAF0Q793-F1
#
_entry.id   AF-A0AAF0Q793-F1
#
_cell.length_a   1.000
_cell.length_b   1.000
_cell.length_c   1.000
_cell.angle_alpha   90.00
_cell.angle_beta   90.00
_cell.angle_gamma   90.00
#
_symmetry.space_group_name_H-M   'P 1'
#
loop_
_entity.id
_entity.type
_entity.pdbx_description
1 polymer ?
#
loop_
_entity_poly.entity_id
_entity_poly.type
_entity_poly.pdbx_seq_one_letter_code
_entity_poly.pdbx_strand_id
1 'polypeptide(L)'
;MLKSVFLIVTLLNVKQYAEVYFHGKKDEHFSLISDVNVQINARFIGIRPAGRSRDFTWIQAIGLMFGSHNFTLEATKAENWDQEADHLKFTYNGMSLSVPLGHSSVWNSPDQNLELERTSATNSIRVTIQEIVEISANVVPVTEEEDAIHSYGIPKNDSFAHLEVQFRLFDLSPKVEGILGRTYQPSFKNPAKSGVDMAVVGGDDKYKTSSLLSADCNSCTVFTSGKNVAERK
;
A
#
# COMPACT_ATOMS: atom_id res chain seq x y z
N MET A 1 -9.71 -11.61 17.79
CA MET A 1 -8.73 -11.92 16.73
C MET A 1 -8.04 -10.59 16.40
N LEU A 2 -6.70 -10.48 16.51
CA LEU A 2 -6.01 -9.20 16.30
C LEU A 2 -6.13 -8.79 14.84
N LYS A 3 -6.81 -7.68 14.55
CA LYS A 3 -6.64 -6.99 13.29
C LYS A 3 -5.35 -6.17 13.38
N SER A 4 -4.27 -6.70 12.81
CA SER A 4 -3.07 -5.92 12.49
C SER A 4 -2.99 -5.89 10.97
N VAL A 5 -2.91 -4.70 10.38
CA VAL A 5 -2.88 -4.37 8.94
C VAL A 5 -3.40 -5.47 8.01
N PHE A 6 -4.63 -5.31 7.54
CA PHE A 6 -5.13 -6.10 6.41
C PHE A 6 -4.54 -5.50 5.15
N LEU A 7 -3.73 -6.27 4.44
CA LEU A 7 -3.50 -6.01 3.03
C LEU A 7 -4.29 -7.04 2.22
N ILE A 8 -5.40 -6.61 1.65
CA ILE A 8 -6.16 -7.45 0.73
C ILE A 8 -5.50 -7.33 -0.63
N VAL A 9 -4.90 -8.42 -1.13
CA VAL A 9 -4.33 -8.47 -2.47
C VAL A 9 -5.25 -9.29 -3.36
N THR A 10 -5.74 -8.69 -4.44
CA THR A 10 -6.55 -9.41 -5.43
C THR A 10 -5.61 -10.03 -6.46
N LEU A 11 -5.49 -11.36 -6.45
CA LEU A 11 -4.73 -12.11 -7.47
C LEU A 11 -5.61 -12.24 -8.73
N LEU A 12 -5.12 -11.79 -9.88
CA LEU A 12 -5.86 -11.95 -11.15
C LEU A 12 -5.61 -13.29 -11.85
N ASN A 13 -4.51 -13.97 -11.58
CA ASN A 13 -4.10 -15.12 -12.40
C ASN A 13 -4.56 -16.48 -11.85
N VAL A 14 -5.24 -16.47 -10.72
CA VAL A 14 -5.95 -17.62 -10.15
C VAL A 14 -7.21 -17.03 -9.57
N LYS A 15 -8.39 -17.62 -9.76
CA LYS A 15 -9.63 -17.20 -9.10
C LYS A 15 -9.54 -17.41 -7.58
N GLN A 16 -8.65 -16.70 -6.90
CA GLN A 16 -8.35 -16.82 -5.49
C GLN A 16 -7.94 -15.44 -4.96
N TYR A 17 -8.73 -14.90 -4.04
CA TYR A 17 -8.33 -13.75 -3.25
C TYR A 17 -7.27 -14.21 -2.26
N ALA A 18 -6.19 -13.44 -2.07
CA ALA A 18 -5.19 -13.74 -1.06
C ALA A 18 -5.07 -12.55 -0.11
N GLU A 19 -5.41 -12.78 1.14
CA GLU A 19 -5.18 -11.82 2.19
C GLU A 19 -3.78 -12.01 2.75
N VAL A 20 -2.97 -10.96 2.71
CA VAL A 20 -1.62 -10.98 3.26
C VAL A 20 -1.63 -10.18 4.55
N TYR A 21 -1.21 -10.83 5.63
CA TYR A 21 -1.06 -10.21 6.93
C TYR A 21 0.40 -9.89 7.16
N PHE A 22 0.68 -8.60 7.26
CA PHE A 22 2.00 -8.09 7.58
C PHE A 22 1.88 -7.04 8.67
N HIS A 23 2.50 -7.30 9.81
CA HIS A 23 2.44 -6.37 10.94
C HIS A 23 3.23 -5.09 10.66
N GLY A 24 4.41 -5.18 10.05
CA GLY A 24 5.32 -4.04 9.94
C GLY A 24 5.66 -3.43 11.30
N LYS A 25 6.08 -2.17 11.28
CA LYS A 25 6.45 -1.39 12.47
C LYS A 25 6.00 0.05 12.31
N LYS A 26 5.56 0.62 13.43
CA LYS A 26 5.22 2.04 13.51
C LYS A 26 6.39 2.91 13.04
N ASP A 27 6.08 3.93 12.25
CA ASP A 27 7.01 4.95 11.74
C ASP A 27 8.11 4.39 10.82
N GLU A 28 7.90 3.20 10.27
CA GLU A 28 8.83 2.56 9.34
C GLU A 28 8.21 2.37 7.94
N HIS A 29 9.09 2.12 6.96
CA HIS A 29 8.73 1.88 5.56
C HIS A 29 9.11 0.47 5.15
N PHE A 30 8.27 -0.17 4.35
CA PHE A 30 8.54 -1.49 3.81
C PHE A 30 8.14 -1.60 2.35
N SER A 31 8.92 -2.35 1.58
CA SER A 31 8.60 -2.75 0.21
C SER A 31 7.47 -3.78 0.21
N LEU A 32 6.34 -3.38 -0.37
CA LEU A 32 5.23 -4.27 -0.67
C LEU A 32 5.55 -5.08 -1.93
N ILE A 33 6.04 -4.41 -2.97
CA ILE A 33 6.40 -4.99 -4.27
C ILE A 33 7.72 -4.36 -4.72
N SER A 34 8.63 -5.19 -5.21
CA SER A 34 9.86 -4.82 -5.89
C SER A 34 10.00 -5.68 -7.12
N ASP A 35 9.75 -5.11 -8.29
CA ASP A 35 9.90 -5.81 -9.57
C ASP A 35 10.68 -4.95 -10.56
N VAL A 36 11.01 -5.50 -11.73
CA VAL A 36 11.78 -4.82 -12.78
C VAL A 36 11.16 -3.48 -13.21
N ASN A 37 9.83 -3.37 -13.21
CA ASN A 37 9.10 -2.21 -13.71
C ASN A 37 8.60 -1.27 -12.61
N VAL A 38 8.48 -1.75 -11.38
CA VAL A 38 7.83 -1.00 -10.30
C VAL A 38 8.39 -1.36 -8.94
N GLN A 39 8.55 -0.34 -8.10
CA GLN A 39 8.77 -0.48 -6.67
C GLN A 39 7.62 0.20 -5.94
N ILE A 40 6.93 -0.55 -5.09
CA ILE A 40 5.83 -0.06 -4.25
C ILE A 40 6.21 -0.26 -2.79
N ASN A 41 6.25 0.83 -2.04
CA ASN A 41 6.53 0.84 -0.62
C ASN A 41 5.30 1.35 0.15
N ALA A 42 5.20 0.96 1.41
CA ALA A 42 4.22 1.49 2.35
C ALA A 42 4.90 2.08 3.59
N ARG A 43 4.37 3.20 4.06
CA ARG A 43 4.68 3.81 5.37
C ARG A 43 3.63 3.36 6.38
N PHE A 44 4.08 2.91 7.54
CA PHE A 44 3.18 2.44 8.60
C PHE A 44 3.11 3.45 9.74
N ILE A 45 1.89 3.73 10.20
CA ILE A 45 1.63 4.38 11.49
C ILE A 45 1.21 3.31 12.50
N GLY A 46 1.21 3.66 13.78
CA GLY A 46 0.81 2.70 14.81
C GLY A 46 0.73 3.22 16.23
N ILE A 47 0.18 2.38 17.09
CA ILE A 47 0.00 2.62 18.53
C ILE A 47 0.38 1.38 19.33
N ARG A 48 0.97 1.60 20.51
CA ARG A 48 1.28 0.53 21.48
C ARG A 48 0.54 0.79 22.79
N PRO A 49 -0.55 0.06 23.07
CA PRO A 49 -1.18 0.08 24.38
C PRO A 49 -0.21 -0.37 25.48
N ALA A 50 -0.40 0.15 26.69
CA ALA A 50 0.35 -0.31 27.86
C ALA A 50 0.21 -1.84 28.02
N GLY A 51 1.33 -2.51 28.32
CA GLY A 51 1.36 -3.96 28.51
C GLY A 51 1.41 -4.79 27.24
N ARG A 52 1.37 -4.19 26.03
CA ARG A 52 1.60 -4.91 24.77
C ARG A 52 3.08 -4.91 24.39
N SER A 53 3.52 -6.03 23.82
CA SER A 53 4.90 -6.21 23.30
C SER A 53 5.08 -5.76 21.84
N ARG A 54 3.98 -5.45 21.14
CA ARG A 54 3.96 -5.09 19.72
C ARG A 54 2.99 -3.94 19.46
N ASP A 55 3.27 -3.19 18.40
CA ASP A 55 2.39 -2.13 17.90
C ASP A 55 1.19 -2.74 17.16
N PHE A 56 0.04 -2.07 17.27
CA PHE A 56 -0.94 -2.08 16.22
C PHE A 56 -0.52 -1.08 15.15
N THR A 57 -0.70 -1.44 13.90
CA THR A 57 -0.17 -0.70 12.76
C THR A 57 -1.20 -0.63 11.65
N TRP A 58 -1.08 0.43 10.83
CA TRP A 58 -1.89 0.69 9.65
C TRP A 58 -1.03 1.38 8.58
N ILE A 59 -1.43 1.28 7.32
CA ILE A 59 -0.73 1.97 6.24
C ILE A 59 -1.16 3.42 6.22
N GLN A 60 -0.22 4.34 6.38
CA GLN A 60 -0.47 5.77 6.25
C GLN A 60 -0.33 6.23 4.80
N ALA A 61 0.69 5.73 4.11
CA ALA A 61 1.03 6.18 2.77
C ALA A 61 1.61 5.04 1.94
N ILE A 62 1.43 5.12 0.63
CA ILE A 62 2.12 4.30 -0.36
C ILE A 62 2.97 5.19 -1.28
N GLY A 63 4.12 4.68 -1.67
CA GLY A 63 5.04 5.30 -2.62
C GLY A 63 5.29 4.35 -3.76
N LEU A 64 5.17 4.86 -4.98
CA LEU A 64 5.40 4.12 -6.21
C LEU A 64 6.59 4.75 -6.92
N MET A 65 7.51 3.92 -7.40
CA MET A 65 8.57 4.30 -8.33
C MET A 65 8.45 3.41 -9.57
N PHE A 66 8.42 4.01 -10.75
CA PHE A 66 8.23 3.33 -12.03
C PHE A 66 8.88 4.14 -13.14
N GLY A 67 9.67 3.51 -14.00
CA GLY A 67 10.52 4.23 -14.96
C GLY A 67 11.37 5.30 -14.26
N SER A 68 11.30 6.55 -14.75
CA SER A 68 11.92 7.74 -14.13
C SER A 68 11.00 8.51 -13.18
N HIS A 69 9.81 7.99 -12.89
CA HIS A 69 8.77 8.69 -12.15
C HIS A 69 8.58 8.14 -10.74
N ASN A 70 8.08 9.00 -9.87
CA ASN A 70 7.57 8.62 -8.56
C ASN A 70 6.21 9.25 -8.29
N PHE A 71 5.41 8.53 -7.52
CA PHE A 71 4.09 8.96 -7.07
C PHE A 71 3.90 8.59 -5.60
N THR A 72 3.24 9.43 -4.83
CA THR A 72 2.84 9.11 -3.44
C THR A 72 1.36 9.34 -3.25
N LEU A 73 0.73 8.44 -2.49
CA LEU A 73 -0.61 8.59 -1.95
C LEU A 73 -0.53 8.48 -0.43
N GLU A 74 -1.09 9.44 0.29
CA GLU A 74 -1.06 9.54 1.75
C GLU A 74 -2.46 9.83 2.31
N ALA A 75 -2.81 9.16 3.41
CA ALA A 75 -3.90 9.53 4.29
C ALA A 75 -3.44 10.68 5.21
N THR A 76 -4.14 11.83 5.15
CA THR A 76 -3.84 12.96 6.03
C THR A 76 -4.36 12.70 7.43
N LYS A 77 -3.60 13.13 8.45
CA LYS A 77 -4.04 13.05 9.84
C LYS A 77 -5.34 13.83 10.04
N ALA A 78 -6.29 13.23 10.76
CA ALA A 78 -7.52 13.87 11.20
C ALA A 78 -7.67 13.69 12.72
N GLU A 79 -7.95 14.78 13.44
CA GLU A 79 -8.22 14.68 14.89
C GLU A 79 -9.62 14.11 15.14
N ASN A 80 -10.61 14.66 14.43
CA ASN A 80 -11.98 14.17 14.39
C ASN A 80 -12.26 13.70 12.96
N TRP A 81 -12.79 12.50 12.81
CA TRP A 81 -13.15 12.00 11.48
C TRP A 81 -14.33 12.77 10.91
N ASP A 82 -14.18 13.27 9.68
CA ASP A 82 -15.24 13.84 8.88
C ASP A 82 -15.22 13.15 7.51
N GLN A 83 -16.27 12.41 7.18
CA GLN A 83 -16.39 11.64 5.95
C GLN A 83 -16.46 12.54 4.71
N GLU A 84 -16.99 13.77 4.86
CA GLU A 84 -17.17 14.73 3.77
C GLU A 84 -15.91 15.56 3.51
N ALA A 85 -14.97 15.59 4.46
CA ALA A 85 -13.64 16.15 4.24
C ALA A 85 -12.78 15.16 3.44
N ASP A 86 -11.98 15.68 2.51
CA ASP A 86 -11.05 14.86 1.74
C ASP A 86 -9.72 14.73 2.48
N HIS A 87 -9.36 13.49 2.83
CA HIS A 87 -8.16 13.15 3.60
C HIS A 87 -7.08 12.52 2.72
N LEU A 88 -7.15 12.71 1.40
CA LEU A 88 -6.19 12.21 0.43
C LEU A 88 -5.17 13.27 0.08
N LYS A 89 -3.89 12.90 0.10
CA LYS A 89 -2.79 13.74 -0.38
C LYS A 89 -1.95 13.01 -1.41
N PHE A 90 -1.62 13.71 -2.48
CA PHE A 90 -0.92 13.16 -3.64
C PHE A 90 0.32 13.96 -4.01
N THR A 91 1.37 13.28 -4.45
CA THR A 91 2.49 13.92 -5.15
C THR A 91 2.88 13.12 -6.38
N TYR A 92 3.32 13.80 -7.43
CA TYR A 92 3.91 13.22 -8.63
C TYR A 92 5.25 13.91 -8.92
N ASN A 93 6.34 13.13 -8.96
CA ASN A 93 7.71 13.63 -9.08
C ASN A 93 8.04 14.73 -8.05
N GLY A 94 7.58 14.54 -6.81
CA GLY A 94 7.77 15.49 -5.71
C GLY A 94 6.89 16.74 -5.75
N MET A 95 6.07 16.93 -6.79
CA MET A 95 5.12 18.05 -6.88
C MET A 95 3.75 17.62 -6.37
N SER A 96 3.14 18.43 -5.49
CA SER A 96 1.76 18.21 -5.05
C SER A 96 0.80 18.28 -6.23
N LEU A 97 -0.17 17.37 -6.28
CA LEU A 97 -1.26 17.38 -7.26
C LEU A 97 -2.62 17.34 -6.56
N SER A 98 -3.65 17.83 -7.25
CA SER A 98 -5.03 17.82 -6.78
C SER A 98 -5.91 17.20 -7.85
N VAL A 99 -6.74 16.23 -7.44
CA VAL A 99 -7.83 15.70 -8.26
C VAL A 99 -9.12 16.37 -7.79
N PRO A 100 -9.93 16.97 -8.68
CA PRO A 100 -11.20 17.59 -8.31
C PRO A 100 -12.05 16.65 -7.44
N LEU A 101 -12.78 17.19 -6.45
CA LEU A 101 -13.72 16.39 -5.67
C LEU A 101 -14.89 15.93 -6.54
N GLY A 102 -15.43 14.76 -6.24
CA GLY A 102 -16.54 14.17 -6.99
C GLY A 102 -16.17 12.87 -7.68
N HIS A 103 -17.14 11.95 -7.72
CA HIS A 103 -17.02 10.66 -8.37
C HIS A 103 -16.63 10.82 -9.85
N SER A 104 -15.77 9.93 -10.34
CA SER A 104 -15.21 9.93 -11.70
C SER A 104 -14.38 11.15 -12.07
N SER A 105 -13.92 11.94 -11.09
CA SER A 105 -12.92 12.98 -11.36
C SER A 105 -11.57 12.33 -11.65
N VAL A 106 -10.92 12.74 -12.73
CA VAL A 106 -9.68 12.12 -13.22
C VAL A 106 -8.54 13.13 -13.27
N TRP A 107 -7.33 12.65 -12.98
CA TRP A 107 -6.08 13.31 -13.32
C TRP A 107 -5.16 12.32 -14.04
N ASN A 108 -4.47 12.78 -15.08
CA ASN A 108 -3.48 12.00 -15.82
C ASN A 108 -2.12 12.65 -15.72
N SER A 109 -1.07 11.82 -15.63
CA SER A 109 0.30 12.29 -15.75
C SER A 109 0.56 12.88 -17.15
N PRO A 110 1.54 13.81 -17.31
CA PRO A 110 1.81 14.44 -18.60
C PRO A 110 2.15 13.45 -19.74
N ASP A 111 2.74 12.31 -19.38
CA ASP A 111 3.10 11.21 -20.28
C ASP A 111 2.00 10.14 -20.41
N GLN A 112 0.86 10.32 -19.74
CA GLN A 112 -0.31 9.40 -19.73
C GLN A 112 -0.02 8.00 -19.18
N ASN A 113 1.11 7.81 -18.50
CA ASN A 113 1.49 6.52 -17.93
C ASN A 113 0.82 6.24 -16.58
N LEU A 114 0.37 7.28 -15.86
CA LEU A 114 -0.35 7.18 -14.58
C LEU A 114 -1.67 7.94 -14.64
N GLU A 115 -2.75 7.25 -14.30
CA GLU A 115 -4.09 7.80 -14.12
C GLU A 115 -4.51 7.72 -12.65
N LEU A 116 -5.17 8.78 -12.17
CA LEU A 116 -5.82 8.86 -10.87
C LEU A 116 -7.30 9.13 -11.09
N GLU A 117 -8.17 8.23 -10.63
CA GLU A 117 -9.63 8.39 -10.71
C GLU A 117 -10.24 8.36 -9.32
N ARG A 118 -11.08 9.35 -8.98
CA ARG A 118 -11.91 9.29 -7.77
C ARG A 118 -13.05 8.31 -7.96
N THR A 119 -13.09 7.29 -7.11
CA THR A 119 -14.16 6.29 -7.10
C THR A 119 -15.31 6.66 -6.17
N SER A 120 -15.17 7.75 -5.40
CA SER A 120 -16.22 8.37 -4.57
C SER A 120 -16.07 9.90 -4.59
N ALA A 121 -16.97 10.62 -3.91
CA ALA A 121 -16.87 12.08 -3.79
C ALA A 121 -15.57 12.53 -3.11
N THR A 122 -15.19 11.84 -2.03
CA THR A 122 -13.99 12.05 -1.21
C THR A 122 -13.38 10.70 -0.82
N ASN A 123 -12.14 10.71 -0.34
CA ASN A 123 -11.49 9.60 0.37
C ASN A 123 -11.29 8.26 -0.37
N SER A 124 -11.79 8.10 -1.61
CA SER A 124 -11.63 6.89 -2.42
C SER A 124 -11.03 7.21 -3.79
N ILE A 125 -9.95 6.51 -4.14
CA ILE A 125 -9.21 6.69 -5.40
C ILE A 125 -8.86 5.33 -6.01
N ARG A 126 -8.74 5.33 -7.34
CA ARG A 126 -8.06 4.30 -8.11
C ARG A 126 -6.84 4.91 -8.78
N VAL A 127 -5.69 4.25 -8.64
CA VAL A 127 -4.44 4.62 -9.30
C VAL A 127 -4.11 3.54 -10.32
N THR A 128 -3.93 3.92 -11.58
CA THR A 128 -3.59 2.98 -12.66
C THR A 128 -2.26 3.38 -13.27
N ILE A 129 -1.29 2.48 -13.22
CA ILE A 129 -0.08 2.56 -14.04
C ILE A 129 -0.24 1.55 -15.16
N GLN A 130 -0.24 2.04 -16.40
CA GLN A 130 -0.52 1.23 -17.59
C GLN A 130 0.30 -0.06 -17.59
N GLU A 131 -0.39 -1.20 -17.75
CA GLU A 131 0.18 -2.55 -17.86
C GLU A 131 1.02 -3.03 -16.66
N ILE A 132 1.07 -2.28 -15.54
CA ILE A 132 1.90 -2.60 -14.38
C ILE A 132 1.04 -2.89 -13.15
N VAL A 133 0.21 -1.93 -12.73
CA VAL A 133 -0.62 -2.08 -11.51
C VAL A 133 -1.85 -1.18 -11.53
N GLU A 134 -2.97 -1.70 -11.02
CA GLU A 134 -4.13 -0.92 -10.59
C GLU A 134 -4.22 -1.03 -9.05
N ILE A 135 -4.37 0.11 -8.38
CA ILE A 135 -4.47 0.22 -6.92
C ILE A 135 -5.79 0.89 -6.58
N SER A 136 -6.64 0.22 -5.83
CA SER A 136 -7.80 0.86 -5.19
C SER A 136 -7.43 1.21 -3.75
N ALA A 137 -7.70 2.44 -3.32
CA ALA A 137 -7.37 2.89 -1.98
C ALA A 137 -8.50 3.74 -1.37
N ASN A 138 -8.77 3.50 -0.09
CA ASN A 138 -9.71 4.28 0.71
C ASN A 138 -9.00 4.82 1.95
N VAL A 139 -9.26 6.08 2.31
CA VAL A 139 -8.92 6.59 3.65
C VAL A 139 -10.06 6.30 4.59
N VAL A 140 -9.76 5.63 5.71
CA VAL A 140 -10.73 5.29 6.75
C VAL A 140 -10.15 5.61 8.14
N PRO A 141 -10.99 5.95 9.13
CA PRO A 141 -10.55 6.10 10.51
C PRO A 141 -10.48 4.74 11.20
N VAL A 142 -9.86 4.67 12.37
CA VAL A 142 -10.18 3.62 13.34
C VAL A 142 -11.44 4.02 14.07
N THR A 143 -12.49 3.20 13.97
CA THR A 143 -13.78 3.50 14.62
C THR A 143 -13.75 3.22 16.13
N GLU A 144 -14.63 3.87 16.88
CA GLU A 144 -14.79 3.58 18.33
C GLU A 144 -15.17 2.12 18.60
N GLU A 145 -15.97 1.52 17.71
CA GLU A 145 -16.35 0.10 17.79
C GLU A 145 -15.13 -0.81 17.61
N GLU A 146 -14.31 -0.57 16.59
CA GLU A 146 -13.07 -1.32 16.38
C GLU A 146 -12.09 -1.14 17.52
N ASP A 147 -11.94 0.09 18.03
CA ASP A 147 -11.09 0.37 19.18
C ASP A 147 -11.56 -0.39 20.43
N ALA A 148 -12.87 -0.43 20.69
CA ALA A 148 -13.43 -1.18 21.82
C ALA A 148 -13.21 -2.69 21.67
N ILE A 149 -13.45 -3.25 20.48
CA ILE A 149 -13.32 -4.69 20.19
C ILE A 149 -11.86 -5.15 20.30
N HIS A 150 -10.92 -4.34 19.83
CA HIS A 150 -9.51 -4.72 19.75
C HIS A 150 -8.63 -4.16 20.88
N SER A 151 -9.18 -3.20 21.64
CA SER A 151 -8.49 -2.47 22.71
C SER A 151 -7.22 -1.80 22.19
N TYR A 152 -7.33 -1.03 21.09
CA TYR A 152 -6.19 -0.28 20.55
C TYR A 152 -5.82 0.93 21.43
N GLY A 153 -6.77 1.47 22.19
CA GLY A 153 -6.59 2.65 23.02
C GLY A 153 -6.34 3.90 22.19
N ILE A 154 -7.16 4.13 21.16
CA ILE A 154 -7.02 5.29 20.28
C ILE A 154 -7.22 6.58 21.11
N PRO A 155 -6.29 7.56 21.05
CA PRO A 155 -6.41 8.82 21.77
C PRO A 155 -7.53 9.69 21.16
N LYS A 156 -8.20 10.47 22.00
CA LYS A 156 -9.35 11.32 21.59
C LYS A 156 -9.02 12.41 20.55
N ASN A 157 -7.75 12.72 20.32
CA ASN A 157 -7.31 13.78 19.40
C ASN A 157 -6.66 13.22 18.12
N ASP A 158 -6.94 11.97 17.77
CA ASP A 158 -6.46 11.34 16.55
C ASP A 158 -7.42 10.23 16.13
N SER A 159 -7.97 10.30 14.92
CA SER A 159 -8.82 9.25 14.36
C SER A 159 -8.02 8.09 13.78
N PHE A 160 -6.69 8.20 13.73
CA PHE A 160 -5.82 7.21 13.09
C PHE A 160 -6.24 6.94 11.63
N ALA A 161 -6.56 8.00 10.89
CA ALA A 161 -6.86 7.93 9.47
C ALA A 161 -5.74 7.18 8.71
N HIS A 162 -6.12 6.14 7.97
CA HIS A 162 -5.20 5.24 7.30
C HIS A 162 -5.77 4.72 5.99
N LEU A 163 -4.91 4.14 5.16
CA LEU A 163 -5.25 3.56 3.87
C LEU A 163 -5.64 2.09 4.02
N GLU A 164 -6.83 1.76 3.54
CA GLU A 164 -7.16 0.42 3.07
C GLU A 164 -6.81 0.35 1.59
N VAL A 165 -5.91 -0.56 1.22
CA VAL A 165 -5.41 -0.67 -0.16
C VAL A 165 -5.64 -2.06 -0.73
N GLN A 166 -5.96 -2.09 -2.02
CA GLN A 166 -6.09 -3.30 -2.81
C GLN A 166 -5.26 -3.17 -4.08
N PHE A 167 -4.49 -4.21 -4.37
CA PHE A 167 -3.63 -4.26 -5.55
C PHE A 167 -4.18 -5.24 -6.57
N ARG A 168 -4.13 -4.81 -7.82
CA ARG A 168 -4.33 -5.61 -9.01
C ARG A 168 -3.05 -5.50 -9.84
N LEU A 169 -2.21 -6.53 -9.78
CA LEU A 169 -0.88 -6.54 -10.40
C LEU A 169 -0.92 -7.20 -11.78
N PHE A 170 -0.16 -6.63 -12.72
CA PHE A 170 -0.04 -7.12 -14.08
C PHE A 170 1.42 -7.50 -14.37
N ASP A 171 1.60 -8.59 -15.12
CA ASP A 171 2.89 -9.03 -15.70
C ASP A 171 4.12 -8.99 -14.77
N LEU A 172 3.97 -9.42 -13.51
CA LEU A 172 5.09 -9.51 -12.58
C LEU A 172 6.16 -10.49 -13.06
N SER A 173 7.43 -10.12 -12.95
CA SER A 173 8.53 -11.01 -13.31
C SER A 173 8.64 -12.18 -12.32
N PRO A 174 9.22 -13.33 -12.72
CA PRO A 174 9.47 -14.46 -11.81
C PRO A 174 10.41 -14.14 -10.64
N LYS A 175 11.06 -12.96 -10.64
CA LYS A 175 12.00 -12.49 -9.62
C LYS A 175 11.41 -11.40 -8.72
N VAL A 176 10.11 -11.14 -8.83
CA VAL A 176 9.43 -10.13 -8.01
C VAL A 176 9.63 -10.40 -6.51
N GLU A 177 10.04 -9.38 -5.76
CA GLU A 177 10.27 -9.41 -4.32
C GLU A 177 9.35 -8.41 -3.61
N GLY A 178 9.47 -8.29 -2.29
CA GLY A 178 8.58 -7.49 -1.44
C GLY A 178 7.62 -8.38 -0.64
N ILE A 179 6.98 -7.80 0.37
CA ILE A 179 6.06 -8.50 1.28
C ILE A 179 4.96 -9.23 0.50
N LEU A 180 4.41 -8.58 -0.53
CA LEU A 180 3.41 -9.18 -1.43
C LEU A 180 4.08 -9.80 -2.62
N GLY A 181 5.05 -9.11 -3.21
CA GLY A 181 5.67 -9.57 -4.44
C GLY A 181 6.22 -10.99 -4.33
N ARG A 182 6.87 -11.32 -3.22
CA ARG A 182 7.40 -12.68 -2.96
C ARG A 182 6.33 -13.77 -3.06
N THR A 183 5.06 -13.48 -2.77
CA THR A 183 3.97 -14.46 -2.86
C THR A 183 3.61 -14.85 -4.30
N TYR A 184 4.06 -14.05 -5.29
CA TYR A 184 3.83 -14.30 -6.71
C TYR A 184 4.98 -15.07 -7.39
N GLN A 185 6.10 -15.31 -6.68
CA GLN A 185 7.18 -16.09 -7.27
C GLN A 185 6.75 -17.55 -7.49
N PRO A 186 7.18 -18.20 -8.60
CA PRO A 186 6.89 -19.61 -8.84
C PRO A 186 7.39 -20.56 -7.73
N SER A 187 8.41 -20.12 -6.98
CA SER A 187 8.99 -20.89 -5.88
C SER A 187 8.28 -20.68 -4.54
N PHE A 188 7.32 -19.75 -4.46
CA PHE A 188 6.63 -19.45 -3.22
C PHE A 188 5.74 -20.61 -2.78
N LYS A 189 5.90 -21.03 -1.54
CA LYS A 189 5.05 -22.01 -0.89
C LYS A 189 4.29 -21.30 0.21
N ASN A 190 2.97 -21.22 0.09
CA ASN A 190 2.15 -20.59 1.12
C ASN A 190 2.35 -21.34 2.45
N PRO A 191 2.89 -20.68 3.49
CA PRO A 191 3.10 -21.33 4.79
C PRO A 191 1.80 -21.50 5.58
N ALA A 192 0.67 -20.94 5.12
CA ALA A 192 -0.62 -21.08 5.75
C ALA A 192 -1.11 -22.53 5.76
N LYS A 193 -1.88 -22.89 6.80
CA LYS A 193 -2.53 -24.21 6.89
C LYS A 193 -3.52 -24.38 5.72
N SER A 194 -3.62 -25.60 5.18
CA SER A 194 -4.65 -25.93 4.19
C SER A 194 -6.04 -25.53 4.68
N GLY A 195 -6.77 -24.74 3.89
CA GLY A 195 -8.09 -24.21 4.24
C GLY A 195 -8.09 -22.82 4.88
N VAL A 196 -6.95 -22.13 4.94
CA VAL A 196 -6.84 -20.72 5.36
C VAL A 196 -6.26 -19.91 4.20
N ASP A 197 -7.05 -18.97 3.66
CA ASP A 197 -6.66 -18.13 2.52
C ASP A 197 -5.64 -17.01 2.88
N MET A 198 -5.16 -17.01 4.13
CA MET A 198 -4.37 -15.92 4.71
C MET A 198 -2.89 -16.30 4.83
N ALA A 199 -2.02 -15.63 4.09
CA ALA A 199 -0.57 -15.78 4.25
C ALA A 199 -0.05 -14.77 5.28
N VAL A 200 0.50 -15.26 6.39
CA VAL A 200 1.28 -14.42 7.31
C VAL A 200 2.70 -14.34 6.79
N VAL A 201 3.08 -13.18 6.27
CA VAL A 201 4.41 -12.97 5.67
C VAL A 201 5.28 -12.23 6.67
N GLY A 202 6.39 -12.85 7.09
CA GLY A 202 7.46 -12.15 7.80
C GLY A 202 8.39 -11.44 6.82
N GLY A 203 9.40 -10.72 7.33
CA GLY A 203 10.43 -10.10 6.48
C GLY A 203 10.68 -8.63 6.77
N ASP A 204 10.37 -8.15 7.97
CA ASP A 204 10.70 -6.79 8.42
C ASP A 204 12.17 -6.44 8.11
N ASP A 205 13.10 -7.37 8.36
CA ASP A 205 14.53 -7.22 8.08
C ASP A 205 14.87 -7.25 6.59
N LYS A 206 14.08 -7.95 5.78
CA LYS A 206 14.33 -8.12 4.34
C LYS A 206 13.78 -6.97 3.50
N TYR A 207 12.61 -6.47 3.87
CA TYR A 207 11.83 -5.57 3.04
C TYR A 207 11.75 -4.15 3.58
N LYS A 208 12.37 -3.84 4.73
CA LYS A 208 12.48 -2.46 5.21
C LYS A 208 13.22 -1.59 4.21
N THR A 209 12.69 -0.40 3.94
CA THR A 209 13.34 0.64 3.13
C THR A 209 13.68 1.86 3.98
N SER A 210 14.66 2.65 3.56
CA SER A 210 15.03 3.89 4.28
C SER A 210 13.95 4.97 4.20
N SER A 211 13.19 5.01 3.10
CA SER A 211 12.11 5.97 2.89
C SER A 211 10.99 5.39 2.02
N LEU A 212 9.89 6.15 1.94
CA LEU A 212 8.75 5.80 1.09
C LEU A 212 9.14 5.73 -0.40
N LEU A 213 10.12 6.55 -0.84
CA LEU A 213 10.61 6.61 -2.22
C LEU A 213 12.05 6.10 -2.33
N SER A 214 12.33 4.92 -1.74
CA SER A 214 13.63 4.24 -1.84
C SER A 214 13.46 2.76 -2.19
N ALA A 215 14.38 2.21 -2.98
CA ALA A 215 14.39 0.79 -3.38
C ALA A 215 15.49 -0.02 -2.66
N ASP A 216 16.00 0.48 -1.53
CA ASP A 216 17.17 -0.03 -0.81
C ASP A 216 16.87 -1.17 0.18
N CYS A 217 15.83 -1.97 -0.06
CA CYS A 217 15.53 -3.10 0.81
C CYS A 217 16.52 -4.26 0.56
N ASN A 218 16.83 -5.04 1.60
CA ASN A 218 17.85 -6.10 1.55
C ASN A 218 17.58 -7.19 0.50
N SER A 219 16.33 -7.40 0.10
CA SER A 219 15.94 -8.38 -0.94
C SER A 219 15.49 -7.72 -2.25
N CYS A 220 15.42 -6.38 -2.33
CA CYS A 220 14.95 -5.63 -3.49
C CYS A 220 16.08 -5.43 -4.49
N THR A 221 16.40 -6.45 -5.29
CA THR A 221 17.58 -6.39 -6.19
C THR A 221 17.24 -6.13 -7.65
N VAL A 222 15.96 -6.12 -8.03
CA VAL A 222 15.53 -6.16 -9.44
C VAL A 222 15.10 -4.80 -10.00
N PHE A 223 14.55 -3.92 -9.17
CA PHE A 223 14.14 -2.60 -9.60
C PHE A 223 15.35 -1.68 -9.80
N THR A 224 15.33 -0.83 -10.83
CA THR A 224 16.27 0.28 -10.98
C THR A 224 15.55 1.46 -11.59
N SER A 225 15.50 2.59 -10.88
CA SER A 225 14.90 3.82 -11.41
C SER A 225 15.63 4.30 -12.67
N GLY A 226 14.87 4.80 -13.64
CA GLY A 226 15.38 5.36 -14.90
C GLY A 226 15.78 4.32 -15.95
N LYS A 227 15.71 3.02 -15.66
CA LYS A 227 15.81 1.99 -16.71
C LYS A 227 14.48 1.89 -17.44
N ASN A 228 14.39 2.48 -18.63
CA ASN A 228 13.36 2.11 -19.59
C ASN A 228 13.59 0.65 -19.97
N VAL A 229 12.59 -0.21 -19.74
CA VAL A 229 12.60 -1.52 -20.38
C VAL A 229 12.50 -1.26 -21.87
N ALA A 230 13.50 -1.74 -22.62
CA ALA A 230 13.49 -1.67 -24.07
C ALA A 230 12.11 -2.08 -24.58
N GLU A 231 11.54 -1.25 -25.47
CA GLU A 231 10.25 -1.49 -26.13
C GLU A 231 10.11 -2.99 -26.44
N ARG A 232 9.15 -3.64 -25.77
CA ARG A 232 8.75 -4.99 -26.14
C ARG A 232 8.06 -4.86 -27.50
N LYS A 233 8.80 -5.19 -28.57
CA LYS A 233 8.25 -5.43 -29.90
C LYS A 233 7.24 -6.56 -29.90
#